data_AF-A0A1Z3LWW2-F1
#
_entry.id   AF-A0A1Z3LWW2-F1
#
_cell.length_a   1.000
_cell.length_b   1.000
_cell.length_c   1.000
_cell.angle_alpha   90.00
_cell.angle_beta   90.00
_cell.angle_gamma   90.00
#
_symmetry.space_group_name_H-M   'P 1'
#
loop_
_entity.id
_entity.type
_entity.pdbx_description
1 polymer ?
#
loop_
_entity_poly.entity_id
_entity_poly.type
_entity_poly.pdbx_seq_one_letter_code
_entity_poly.pdbx_strand_id
1 'polypeptide(L)'
;MADFDPDSPNDAWQLRSSDVVWRFGQDIKALHQTNPWPDRPLLPQAINSLMTELWDAGFSQTEIRDAFAAAVADMPRYAAGEEQRP
;
A
#
# COMPACT_ATOMS: atom_id res chain seq x y z
N MET A 1 -19.15 13.73 -15.75
CA MET A 1 -17.84 13.45 -15.12
C MET A 1 -17.15 14.79 -15.03
N ALA A 2 -16.67 15.19 -13.85
CA ALA A 2 -15.69 16.27 -13.81
C ALA A 2 -14.43 15.72 -14.49
N ASP A 3 -13.89 16.45 -15.47
CA ASP A 3 -12.63 16.09 -16.08
C ASP A 3 -11.52 16.24 -15.04
N PHE A 4 -10.60 15.27 -15.01
CA PHE A 4 -9.41 15.34 -14.18
C PHE A 4 -8.58 16.56 -14.58
N ASP A 5 -8.26 17.39 -13.60
CA ASP A 5 -7.47 18.60 -13.75
C ASP A 5 -6.24 18.51 -12.84
N PRO A 6 -5.04 18.20 -13.36
CA PRO A 6 -3.83 18.08 -12.54
C PRO A 6 -3.43 19.39 -11.85
N ASP A 7 -3.95 20.54 -12.30
CA ASP A 7 -3.73 21.84 -11.68
C ASP A 7 -4.74 22.12 -10.53
N SER A 8 -5.79 21.30 -10.42
CA SER A 8 -6.70 21.30 -9.27
C SER A 8 -5.99 20.76 -8.02
N PRO A 9 -6.05 21.45 -6.86
CA PRO A 9 -5.42 20.99 -5.63
C PRO A 9 -5.88 19.59 -5.17
N ASN A 10 -7.14 19.23 -5.46
CA ASN A 10 -7.71 17.94 -5.06
C ASN A 10 -7.12 16.79 -5.89
N ASP A 11 -7.08 16.97 -7.20
CA ASP A 11 -6.56 15.96 -8.13
C ASP A 11 -5.04 15.83 -7.97
N ALA A 12 -4.32 16.94 -7.79
CA ALA A 12 -2.91 16.94 -7.44
C ALA A 12 -2.62 16.22 -6.12
N TRP A 13 -3.49 16.36 -5.10
CA TRP A 13 -3.39 15.60 -3.86
C TRP A 13 -3.62 14.10 -4.09
N GLN A 14 -4.65 13.73 -4.86
CA GLN A 14 -4.98 12.34 -5.17
C GLN A 14 -3.87 11.65 -5.99
N LEU A 15 -3.25 12.36 -6.94
CA LEU A 15 -2.10 11.85 -7.67
C LEU A 15 -0.92 11.59 -6.74
N ARG A 16 -0.60 12.56 -5.86
CA ARG A 16 0.52 12.42 -4.92
C ARG A 16 0.32 11.26 -3.95
N SER A 17 -0.88 11.09 -3.41
CA SER A 17 -1.17 9.95 -2.51
C SER A 17 -1.03 8.61 -3.26
N SER A 18 -1.51 8.55 -4.50
CA SER A 18 -1.40 7.35 -5.34
C SER A 18 0.06 7.02 -5.70
N ASP A 19 0.87 8.03 -6.03
CA ASP A 19 2.30 7.87 -6.35
C ASP A 19 3.09 7.36 -5.14
N VAL A 20 2.82 7.88 -3.93
CA VAL A 20 3.47 7.39 -2.69
C VAL A 20 3.18 5.90 -2.46
N VAL A 21 1.92 5.48 -2.57
CA VAL A 21 1.53 4.08 -2.36
C VAL A 21 2.10 3.17 -3.46
N TRP A 22 2.09 3.64 -4.71
CA TRP A 22 2.64 2.89 -5.84
C TRP A 22 4.15 2.64 -5.65
N ARG A 23 4.93 3.68 -5.28
CA ARG A 23 6.38 3.56 -5.04
C ARG A 23 6.69 2.55 -3.94
N PHE A 24 5.98 2.61 -2.81
CA PHE A 24 6.14 1.63 -1.74
C PHE A 24 5.96 0.19 -2.26
N GLY A 25 4.91 -0.06 -3.05
CA GLY A 25 4.67 -1.38 -3.65
C GLY A 25 5.80 -1.83 -4.59
N GLN A 26 6.32 -0.93 -5.43
CA GLN A 26 7.42 -1.24 -6.35
C GLN A 26 8.71 -1.56 -5.59
N ASP A 27 9.06 -0.77 -4.58
CA ASP A 27 10.29 -0.95 -3.81
C ASP A 27 10.27 -2.26 -3.01
N ILE A 28 9.14 -2.60 -2.39
CA ILE A 28 8.97 -3.89 -1.71
C ILE A 28 9.07 -5.06 -2.69
N LYS A 29 8.49 -4.93 -3.90
CA LYS A 29 8.60 -5.98 -4.92
C LYS A 29 10.05 -6.17 -5.39
N ALA A 30 10.78 -5.09 -5.61
CA ALA A 30 12.19 -5.15 -6.01
C ALA A 30 13.04 -5.82 -4.93
N LEU A 31 12.88 -5.41 -3.66
CA LEU A 31 13.58 -6.04 -2.53
C LEU A 31 13.21 -7.52 -2.36
N HIS A 32 11.95 -7.89 -2.59
CA HIS A 32 11.50 -9.28 -2.52
C HIS A 32 12.20 -10.14 -3.57
N GLN A 33 12.36 -9.63 -4.79
CA GLN A 33 13.02 -10.33 -5.89
C GLN A 33 14.53 -10.52 -5.65
N THR A 34 15.15 -9.62 -4.90
CA THR A 34 16.59 -9.69 -4.57
C THR A 34 16.86 -10.17 -3.15
N ASN A 35 15.87 -10.72 -2.46
CA ASN A 35 16.01 -11.13 -1.06
C ASN A 35 17.08 -12.23 -0.93
N PRO A 36 18.18 -12.01 -0.19
CA PRO A 36 19.24 -13.00 -0.07
C PRO A 36 18.88 -14.15 0.90
N TRP A 37 17.76 -14.04 1.61
CA TRP A 37 17.33 -15.04 2.61
C TRP A 37 16.01 -15.71 2.19
N PRO A 38 16.07 -16.89 1.53
CA PRO A 38 14.87 -17.59 1.05
C PRO A 38 13.93 -18.03 2.20
N ASP A 39 14.50 -18.36 3.37
CA ASP A 39 13.73 -18.78 4.55
C ASP A 39 13.13 -17.61 5.35
N ARG A 40 13.35 -16.37 4.91
CA ARG A 40 12.86 -15.16 5.57
C ARG A 40 12.02 -14.35 4.58
N PRO A 41 10.70 -14.62 4.48
CA PRO A 41 9.85 -13.90 3.54
C PRO A 41 9.81 -12.41 3.92
N LEU A 42 10.10 -11.54 2.95
CA LEU A 42 10.16 -10.09 3.16
C LEU A 42 8.80 -9.49 3.55
N LEU A 43 7.71 -9.93 2.89
CA LEU A 43 6.41 -9.25 2.97
C LEU A 43 5.87 -9.17 4.41
N PRO A 44 5.82 -10.26 5.21
CA PRO A 44 5.37 -10.16 6.61
C PRO A 44 6.19 -9.17 7.45
N GLN A 45 7.51 -9.15 7.26
CA GLN A 45 8.40 -8.22 7.98
C GLN A 45 8.13 -6.77 7.55
N ALA A 46 8.02 -6.52 6.24
CA ALA A 46 7.77 -5.20 5.70
C ALA A 46 6.43 -4.61 6.16
N ILE A 47 5.36 -5.42 6.19
CA ILE A 47 4.05 -4.99 6.67
C ILE A 47 4.10 -4.67 8.18
N ASN A 48 4.77 -5.51 8.97
CA ASN A 48 4.93 -5.22 10.41
C ASN A 48 5.70 -3.90 10.65
N SER A 49 6.79 -3.68 9.93
CA SER A 49 7.53 -2.41 10.00
C SER A 49 6.67 -1.23 9.57
N LEU A 50 5.91 -1.34 8.47
CA LEU A 50 4.99 -0.28 8.03
C LEU A 50 3.97 0.09 9.12
N MET A 51 3.41 -0.89 9.83
CA MET A 51 2.49 -0.61 10.94
C MET A 51 3.15 0.17 12.08
N THR A 52 4.41 -0.12 12.40
CA THR A 52 5.19 0.64 13.38
C THR A 52 5.48 2.06 12.91
N GLU A 53 5.91 2.23 11.66
CA GLU A 53 6.18 3.56 11.07
C GLU A 53 4.91 4.43 11.02
N LEU A 54 3.75 3.85 10.69
CA LEU A 54 2.47 4.57 10.74
C LEU A 54 2.13 5.01 12.17
N TRP A 55 2.41 4.17 13.16
CA TRP A 55 2.21 4.52 14.56
C TRP A 55 3.14 5.66 14.99
N ASP A 56 4.43 5.58 14.63
CA ASP A 56 5.42 6.64 14.89
C ASP A 56 5.06 7.96 14.19
N ALA A 57 4.39 7.89 13.02
CA ALA A 57 3.88 9.04 12.28
C ALA A 57 2.57 9.62 12.86
N GLY A 58 2.04 9.04 13.94
CA GLY A 58 0.91 9.60 14.69
C GLY A 58 -0.47 8.96 14.40
N PHE A 59 -0.53 7.88 13.62
CA PHE A 59 -1.77 7.11 13.48
C PHE A 59 -1.99 6.20 14.69
N SER A 60 -3.24 6.08 15.14
CA SER A 60 -3.56 5.14 16.23
C SER A 60 -3.57 3.69 15.75
N GLN A 61 -3.35 2.75 16.68
CA GLN A 61 -3.45 1.32 16.38
C GLN A 61 -4.84 0.93 15.87
N THR A 62 -5.89 1.60 16.35
CA THR A 62 -7.27 1.40 15.89
C THR A 62 -7.41 1.81 14.42
N GLU A 63 -6.96 3.00 14.04
CA GLU A 63 -7.01 3.46 12.65
C GLU A 63 -6.23 2.54 11.71
N ILE A 64 -5.01 2.15 12.11
CA ILE A 64 -4.17 1.25 11.31
C ILE A 64 -4.88 -0.10 11.13
N ARG A 65 -5.35 -0.72 12.22
CA ARG A 65 -6.04 -2.02 12.16
C ARG A 65 -7.27 -1.95 11.26
N ASP A 66 -8.10 -0.94 11.44
CA ASP A 66 -9.38 -0.82 10.74
C ASP A 66 -9.13 -0.54 9.24
N ALA A 67 -8.11 0.25 8.90
CA ALA A 67 -7.70 0.49 7.52
C ALA A 67 -7.22 -0.80 6.81
N PHE A 68 -6.36 -1.59 7.46
CA PHE A 68 -5.90 -2.87 6.91
C PHE A 68 -7.07 -3.87 6.74
N ALA A 69 -7.96 -3.96 7.73
CA ALA A 69 -9.12 -4.84 7.65
C ALA A 69 -10.06 -4.45 6.49
N ALA A 70 -10.32 -3.16 6.31
CA ALA A 70 -11.12 -2.65 5.20
C ALA A 70 -10.46 -2.92 3.85
N ALA A 71 -9.13 -2.73 3.74
CA ALA A 71 -8.39 -2.99 2.51
C ALA A 71 -8.45 -4.48 2.11
N VAL A 72 -8.28 -5.40 3.07
CA VAL A 72 -8.39 -6.85 2.83
C VAL A 72 -9.81 -7.22 2.40
N ALA A 73 -10.83 -6.65 3.04
CA ALA A 73 -12.22 -6.89 2.67
C ALA A 73 -12.55 -6.38 1.25
N ASP A 74 -11.88 -5.33 0.79
CA ASP A 74 -12.08 -4.73 -0.54
C ASP A 74 -11.23 -5.40 -1.64
N MET A 75 -10.19 -6.18 -1.30
CA MET A 75 -9.33 -6.84 -2.28
C MET A 75 -10.07 -7.63 -3.37
N PRO A 76 -11.14 -8.41 -3.09
CA PRO A 76 -11.86 -9.14 -4.13
C PRO A 76 -12.44 -8.23 -5.22
N ARG A 77 -12.85 -7.01 -4.88
CA ARG A 77 -13.36 -6.02 -5.84
C ARG A 77 -12.25 -5.57 -6.80
N TYR A 78 -11.04 -5.34 -6.28
CA TYR A 78 -9.91 -4.88 -7.07
C TYR A 78 -9.25 -6.01 -7.87
N ALA A 79 -9.07 -7.18 -7.25
CA ALA A 79 -8.38 -8.31 -7.84
C ALA A 79 -9.23 -9.10 -8.85
N ALA A 80 -10.54 -8.83 -8.91
CA ALA A 80 -11.48 -9.49 -9.83
C ALA A 80 -11.44 -11.03 -9.77
N GLY A 81 -11.13 -11.58 -8.59
CA GLY A 81 -11.00 -13.03 -8.36
C GLY A 81 -9.63 -13.63 -8.69
N GLU A 82 -8.67 -12.82 -9.13
CA GLU A 82 -7.28 -13.25 -9.34
C GLU A 82 -6.50 -13.19 -8.03
N GLU A 83 -5.70 -14.23 -7.73
CA GLU A 83 -4.80 -14.23 -6.57
C GLU A 83 -3.61 -13.27 -6.80
N GLN A 84 -3.16 -13.14 -8.04
CA GLN A 84 -2.05 -12.28 -8.45
C GLN A 84 -2.30 -11.75 -9.86
N ARG A 85 -1.91 -10.50 -10.10
CA ARG A 85 -1.92 -9.91 -11.45
C ARG A 85 -0.84 -10.59 -12.33
N PRO A 86 -1.12 -10.91 -13.61
CA PRO A 86 -0.16 -11.47 -14.56
C PRO A 86 1.08 -10.59 -14.80
#